data_AF-A0A158P5A3-F1
#
_entry.id   AF-A0A158P5A3-F1
#
_cell.length_a   1.000
_cell.length_b   1.000
_cell.length_c   1.000
_cell.angle_alpha   90.00
_cell.angle_beta   90.00
_cell.angle_gamma   90.00
#
_symmetry.space_group_name_H-M   'P 1'
#
loop_
_entity.id
_entity.type
_entity.pdbx_description
1 polymer ?
#
loop_
_entity_poly.entity_id
_entity_poly.type
_entity_poly.pdbx_seq_one_letter_code
_entity_poly.pdbx_strand_id
1 'polypeptide(L)'
;MARLIILHTFACYYRYRKNLLLKYLRNIFSFFIFSHSNDADSYVFQLLRRTERLTIIYQVVRHGLSQIKPVTANSFSYRQLNRWDWIIGITCLINWVRVLILICDDSESVAIYLGDPLFRNKDRRPLFIWCLIILSIIVIFREWILTLGYKGNLEILHDWNICLNGFTSINLKMDNINCKRLRTTIILVSIFAYYTMLVGPLFLSMLIIAPLLTNPWMYKIPKLFISSFIWSCSVIFSCSVLLNGIVGFSWYLVCSLSFHLFRLTSLLSMANLLNRSTGTINVDREVKLLCLLATGRLNSFELTVKKLRYVSLYYVFVFAFSADAYIFLGGIVRVYNDILANLLAILGMIILSGIGGFAIAFGSFISKLENLTIKLHQLSCKNKLSLGTATKILELMDRAAGPYNGFKIGDFVTLEKRFFILFIVENISLLMLFTVNIGPLIK
;
A
#
# COMPACT_ATOMS: atom_id res chain seq x y z
N MET A 1 26.04 -44.05 18.23
CA MET A 1 24.57 -44.15 18.08
C MET A 1 23.87 -42.79 18.17
N ALA A 2 24.16 -41.92 19.15
CA ALA A 2 23.50 -40.61 19.32
C ALA A 2 23.65 -39.62 18.14
N ARG A 3 24.81 -39.59 17.45
CA ARG A 3 25.03 -38.71 16.28
C ARG A 3 24.16 -39.03 15.06
N LEU A 4 23.78 -40.30 14.89
CA LEU A 4 22.96 -40.75 13.75
C LEU A 4 21.48 -40.39 13.94
N ILE A 5 21.01 -40.38 15.19
CA ILE A 5 19.64 -40.00 15.54
C ILE A 5 19.41 -38.50 15.33
N ILE A 6 20.41 -37.66 15.68
CA ILE A 6 20.35 -36.19 15.50
C ILE A 6 20.32 -35.83 14.00
N LEU A 7 21.14 -36.50 13.17
CA LEU A 7 21.14 -36.25 11.73
C LEU A 7 19.81 -36.63 11.07
N HIS A 8 19.20 -37.75 11.50
CA HIS A 8 17.92 -38.22 11.00
C HIS A 8 16.74 -37.33 11.45
N THR A 9 16.78 -36.77 12.66
CA THR A 9 15.77 -35.80 13.13
C THR A 9 15.88 -34.47 12.41
N PHE A 10 17.10 -33.97 12.15
CA PHE A 10 17.29 -32.76 11.33
C PHE A 10 16.83 -32.98 9.88
N ALA A 11 17.11 -34.14 9.29
CA ALA A 11 16.64 -34.47 7.94
C ALA A 11 15.11 -34.60 7.86
N CYS A 12 14.47 -35.24 8.85
CA CYS A 12 13.01 -35.31 8.95
C CYS A 12 12.37 -33.93 9.17
N TYR A 13 12.95 -33.09 10.04
CA TYR A 13 12.48 -31.73 10.27
C TYR A 13 12.60 -30.87 9.00
N TYR A 14 13.73 -30.97 8.29
CA TYR A 14 13.93 -30.26 7.02
C TYR A 14 12.97 -30.76 5.94
N ARG A 15 12.73 -32.07 5.84
CA ARG A 15 11.76 -32.67 4.90
C ARG A 15 10.32 -32.25 5.21
N TYR A 16 9.96 -32.18 6.49
CA TYR A 16 8.66 -31.70 6.95
C TYR A 16 8.48 -30.20 6.65
N ARG A 17 9.47 -29.35 6.96
CA ARG A 17 9.45 -27.92 6.61
C ARG A 17 9.41 -27.70 5.10
N LYS A 18 10.21 -28.45 4.33
CA LYS A 18 10.20 -28.41 2.86
C LYS A 18 8.83 -28.79 2.32
N ASN A 19 8.19 -29.84 2.84
CA ASN A 19 6.83 -30.24 2.46
C ASN A 19 5.77 -29.22 2.89
N LEU A 20 5.93 -28.57 4.04
CA LEU A 20 5.03 -27.51 4.50
C LEU A 20 5.16 -26.28 3.59
N LEU A 21 6.38 -25.87 3.27
CA LEU A 21 6.69 -24.75 2.39
C LEU A 21 6.25 -25.05 0.95
N LEU A 22 6.45 -26.28 0.46
CA LEU A 22 5.88 -26.76 -0.81
C LEU A 22 4.36 -26.79 -0.77
N LYS A 23 3.71 -27.11 0.35
CA LYS A 23 2.26 -27.07 0.49
C LYS A 23 1.74 -25.64 0.49
N TYR A 24 2.45 -24.70 1.12
CA TYR A 24 2.14 -23.27 1.07
C TYR A 24 2.37 -22.70 -0.33
N LEU A 25 3.52 -22.97 -0.96
CA LEU A 25 3.79 -22.58 -2.34
C LEU A 25 2.81 -23.23 -3.30
N ARG A 26 2.48 -24.51 -3.14
CA ARG A 26 1.44 -25.18 -3.92
C ARG A 26 0.07 -24.56 -3.70
N ASN A 27 -0.26 -24.08 -2.51
CA ASN A 27 -1.50 -23.32 -2.27
C ASN A 27 -1.46 -21.92 -2.90
N ILE A 28 -0.28 -21.27 -2.97
CA ILE A 28 -0.08 -19.98 -3.65
C ILE A 28 -0.05 -20.14 -5.18
N PHE A 29 0.44 -21.28 -5.71
CA PHE A 29 0.49 -21.56 -7.14
C PHE A 29 -0.81 -22.19 -7.65
N SER A 30 -1.47 -23.04 -6.86
CA SER A 30 -2.82 -23.53 -7.16
C SER A 30 -3.81 -22.36 -7.22
N PHE A 31 -3.57 -21.30 -6.46
CA PHE A 31 -4.33 -20.05 -6.52
C PHE A 31 -4.35 -19.40 -7.93
N PHE A 32 -3.25 -19.49 -8.71
CA PHE A 32 -3.24 -19.03 -10.10
C PHE A 32 -4.03 -19.96 -11.05
N ILE A 33 -4.18 -21.23 -10.68
CA ILE A 33 -4.83 -22.28 -11.49
C ILE A 33 -6.35 -22.36 -11.20
N PHE A 34 -6.80 -22.06 -9.97
CA PHE A 34 -8.20 -22.19 -9.53
C PHE A 34 -9.14 -21.03 -9.92
N SER A 35 -8.76 -20.15 -10.85
CA SER A 35 -9.56 -18.98 -11.28
C SER A 35 -10.91 -19.31 -11.95
N HIS A 36 -11.36 -20.58 -11.98
CA HIS A 36 -12.53 -21.03 -12.75
C HIS A 36 -13.64 -21.79 -11.99
N SER A 37 -13.51 -22.14 -10.71
CA SER A 37 -14.58 -22.86 -9.97
C SER A 37 -15.34 -21.98 -8.97
N ASN A 38 -16.58 -22.36 -8.64
CA ASN A 38 -17.39 -21.71 -7.60
C ASN A 38 -16.77 -21.82 -6.19
N ASP A 39 -15.93 -22.83 -5.94
CA ASP A 39 -15.16 -22.96 -4.69
C ASP A 39 -14.15 -21.82 -4.53
N ALA A 40 -13.70 -21.21 -5.63
CA ALA A 40 -12.77 -20.09 -5.60
C ALA A 40 -13.37 -18.88 -4.89
N ASP A 41 -14.65 -18.57 -5.08
CA ASP A 41 -15.26 -17.39 -4.46
C ASP A 41 -15.28 -17.52 -2.92
N SER A 42 -15.58 -18.71 -2.40
CA SER A 42 -15.51 -18.99 -0.96
C SER A 42 -14.12 -18.74 -0.37
N TYR A 43 -13.06 -19.14 -1.09
CA TYR A 43 -11.68 -18.93 -0.69
C TYR A 43 -11.27 -17.45 -0.76
N VAL A 44 -11.72 -16.74 -1.80
CA VAL A 44 -11.50 -15.30 -1.96
C VAL A 44 -12.11 -14.52 -0.79
N PHE A 45 -13.34 -14.86 -0.41
CA PHE A 45 -13.97 -14.26 0.77
C PHE A 45 -13.19 -14.52 2.04
N GLN A 46 -12.73 -15.75 2.25
CA GLN A 46 -11.92 -16.09 3.42
C GLN A 46 -10.62 -15.29 3.45
N LEU A 47 -9.93 -15.14 2.31
CA LEU A 47 -8.71 -14.35 2.24
C LEU A 47 -8.99 -12.87 2.52
N LEU A 48 -9.98 -12.27 1.86
CA LEU A 48 -10.36 -10.87 2.08
C LEU A 48 -10.69 -10.61 3.55
N ARG A 49 -11.46 -11.51 4.17
CA ARG A 49 -11.82 -11.41 5.59
C ARG A 49 -10.61 -11.62 6.50
N ARG A 50 -9.63 -12.44 6.12
CA ARG A 50 -8.37 -12.60 6.88
C ARG A 50 -7.52 -11.33 6.79
N THR A 51 -7.36 -10.77 5.59
CA THR A 51 -6.63 -9.51 5.40
C THR A 51 -7.32 -8.36 6.15
N GLU A 52 -8.64 -8.27 6.08
CA GLU A 52 -9.42 -7.29 6.84
C GLU A 52 -9.31 -7.50 8.37
N ARG A 53 -9.30 -8.73 8.86
CA ARG A 53 -9.05 -8.98 10.29
C ARG A 53 -7.68 -8.48 10.72
N LEU A 54 -6.65 -8.66 9.89
CA LEU A 54 -5.33 -8.11 10.18
C LEU A 54 -5.35 -6.58 10.20
N THR A 55 -6.06 -5.92 9.27
CA THR A 55 -6.17 -4.45 9.29
C THR A 55 -6.88 -3.93 10.54
N ILE A 56 -7.87 -4.66 11.05
CA ILE A 56 -8.55 -4.33 12.31
C ILE A 56 -7.63 -4.57 13.51
N ILE A 57 -6.91 -5.70 13.56
CA ILE A 57 -5.97 -6.05 14.65
C ILE A 57 -4.87 -4.97 14.76
N TYR A 58 -4.29 -4.56 13.64
CA TYR A 58 -3.28 -3.50 13.60
C TYR A 58 -3.86 -2.08 13.64
N GLN A 59 -5.17 -1.94 13.81
CA GLN A 59 -5.89 -0.67 13.94
C GLN A 59 -5.65 0.30 12.77
N VAL A 60 -5.51 -0.25 11.57
CA VAL A 60 -5.40 0.53 10.32
C VAL A 60 -6.70 1.29 10.06
N VAL A 61 -7.83 0.58 10.21
CA VAL A 61 -9.19 1.12 10.12
C VAL A 61 -9.99 0.48 11.26
N ARG A 62 -10.66 1.32 12.07
CA ARG A 62 -11.35 0.85 13.29
C ARG A 62 -12.53 -0.10 13.03
N HIS A 63 -13.23 0.07 11.91
CA HIS A 63 -14.43 -0.73 11.56
C HIS A 63 -14.25 -1.54 10.27
N GLY A 64 -13.01 -1.76 9.82
CA GLY A 64 -12.73 -2.47 8.58
C GLY A 64 -13.47 -1.86 7.38
N LEU A 65 -14.11 -2.72 6.57
CA LEU A 65 -14.94 -2.30 5.46
C LEU A 65 -16.22 -1.62 5.91
N SER A 66 -16.85 -2.01 7.03
CA SER A 66 -18.11 -1.44 7.52
C SER A 66 -17.93 -0.08 8.21
N GLN A 67 -17.46 0.93 7.47
CA GLN A 67 -17.35 2.30 7.99
C GLN A 67 -18.75 2.95 8.04
N ILE A 68 -19.38 2.96 9.21
CA ILE A 68 -20.64 3.66 9.44
C ILE A 68 -20.32 5.05 9.98
N LYS A 69 -21.01 6.10 9.49
CA LYS A 69 -20.96 7.44 10.08
C LYS A 69 -21.32 7.37 11.56
N PRO A 70 -20.46 7.80 12.50
CA PRO A 70 -20.85 7.86 13.89
C PRO A 70 -21.96 8.92 14.04
N VAL A 71 -23.13 8.48 14.51
CA VAL A 71 -24.36 9.30 14.55
C VAL A 71 -24.22 10.51 15.49
N THR A 72 -23.45 10.41 16.57
CA THR A 72 -23.18 11.52 17.49
C THR A 72 -22.09 11.08 18.49
N ALA A 73 -20.85 11.55 18.33
CA ALA A 73 -19.83 11.37 19.37
C ALA A 73 -18.84 12.53 19.37
N ASN A 74 -18.81 13.28 20.48
CA ASN A 74 -17.85 14.34 20.75
C ASN A 74 -16.42 13.85 20.46
N SER A 75 -15.61 14.66 19.77
CA SER A 75 -14.25 14.35 19.33
C SER A 75 -13.34 13.86 20.47
N PHE A 76 -13.58 14.30 21.70
CA PHE A 76 -12.84 13.91 22.90
C PHE A 76 -13.23 12.51 23.43
N SER A 77 -14.50 12.12 23.29
CA SER A 77 -15.00 10.81 23.75
C SER A 77 -14.61 9.67 22.80
N TYR A 78 -14.20 9.98 21.56
CA TYR A 78 -13.80 9.01 20.53
C TYR A 78 -12.42 8.38 20.75
N ARG A 79 -11.52 9.04 21.51
CA ARG A 79 -10.24 8.47 21.97
C ARG A 79 -10.37 7.69 23.28
N GLN A 80 -11.40 7.96 24.09
CA GLN A 80 -11.57 7.35 25.42
C GLN A 80 -11.93 5.85 25.40
N LEU A 81 -12.40 5.31 24.27
CA LEU A 81 -12.95 3.94 24.23
C LEU A 81 -11.98 2.85 23.76
N ASN A 82 -10.83 3.17 23.16
CA ASN A 82 -9.93 2.14 22.61
C ASN A 82 -8.55 2.15 23.30
N ARG A 83 -8.42 1.36 24.37
CA ARG A 83 -7.18 1.21 25.16
C ARG A 83 -5.95 0.87 24.30
N TRP A 84 -6.14 0.12 23.22
CA TRP A 84 -5.09 -0.27 22.30
C TRP A 84 -4.47 0.91 21.53
N ASP A 85 -5.26 1.91 21.14
CA ASP A 85 -4.74 3.10 20.45
C ASP A 85 -3.82 3.91 21.37
N TRP A 86 -4.18 3.99 22.67
CA TRP A 86 -3.33 4.63 23.68
C TRP A 86 -2.03 3.88 23.91
N ILE A 87 -2.06 2.54 23.94
CA ILE A 87 -0.86 1.72 24.07
C ILE A 87 0.09 2.02 22.90
N ILE A 88 -0.41 1.99 21.66
CA ILE A 88 0.40 2.27 20.46
C ILE A 88 0.97 3.69 20.49
N GLY A 89 0.14 4.68 20.84
CA GLY A 89 0.57 6.08 20.91
C GLY A 89 1.65 6.30 21.97
N ILE A 90 1.46 5.76 23.18
CA ILE A 90 2.42 5.87 24.28
C ILE A 90 3.72 5.15 23.93
N THR A 91 3.68 3.93 23.37
CA THR A 91 4.91 3.21 22.99
C THR A 91 5.67 3.94 21.89
N CYS A 92 4.98 4.54 20.91
CA CYS A 92 5.63 5.36 19.88
C CYS A 92 6.26 6.62 20.49
N LEU A 93 5.58 7.29 21.42
CA LEU A 93 6.09 8.48 22.10
C LEU A 93 7.32 8.17 22.96
N ILE A 94 7.30 7.06 23.71
CA ILE A 94 8.45 6.60 24.49
C ILE A 94 9.66 6.36 23.57
N ASN A 95 9.46 5.66 22.45
CA ASN A 95 10.53 5.39 21.50
C ASN A 95 11.03 6.68 20.81
N TRP A 96 10.14 7.65 20.55
CA TRP A 96 10.51 8.95 20.00
C TRP A 96 11.39 9.74 20.97
N VAL A 97 10.98 9.86 22.24
CA VAL A 97 11.76 10.52 23.29
C VAL A 97 13.10 9.82 23.50
N ARG A 98 13.12 8.48 23.50
CA ARG A 98 14.34 7.69 23.61
C ARG A 98 15.34 8.00 22.50
N VAL A 99 14.88 7.99 21.24
CA VAL A 99 15.75 8.31 20.10
C VAL A 99 16.27 9.73 20.20
N LEU A 100 15.43 10.69 20.62
CA LEU A 100 15.85 12.07 20.83
C LEU A 100 16.95 12.19 21.90
N ILE A 101 16.80 11.54 23.05
CA ILE A 101 17.82 11.54 24.10
C ILE A 101 19.12 10.91 23.58
N LEU A 102 19.04 9.81 22.83
CA LEU A 102 20.22 9.16 22.23
C LEU A 102 20.92 10.02 21.17
N ILE A 103 20.25 11.01 20.57
CA ILE A 103 20.87 11.98 19.65
C ILE A 103 21.55 13.11 20.42
N CYS A 104 20.89 13.61 21.47
CA CYS A 104 21.34 14.79 22.23
C CYS A 104 22.42 14.47 23.27
N ASP A 105 22.46 13.25 23.79
CA ASP A 105 23.40 12.84 24.82
C ASP A 105 24.40 11.78 24.32
N ASP A 106 25.68 12.07 24.57
CA ASP A 106 26.81 11.17 24.30
C ASP A 106 27.32 10.48 25.56
N SER A 107 26.69 10.70 26.72
CA SER A 107 27.10 10.05 27.97
C SER A 107 26.95 8.53 27.87
N GLU A 108 28.01 7.81 28.23
CA GLU A 108 28.03 6.35 28.11
C GLU A 108 26.99 5.69 29.01
N SER A 109 26.76 6.27 30.19
CA SER A 109 25.73 5.82 31.12
C SER A 109 24.35 5.87 30.49
N VAL A 110 23.97 6.97 29.84
CA VAL A 110 22.65 7.11 29.22
C VAL A 110 22.51 6.17 28.03
N ALA A 111 23.54 6.02 27.21
CA ALA A 111 23.53 5.07 26.11
C ALA A 111 23.37 3.60 26.58
N ILE A 112 23.94 3.23 27.73
CA ILE A 112 23.75 1.90 28.34
C ILE A 112 22.32 1.74 28.86
N TYR A 113 21.77 2.70 29.61
CA TYR A 113 20.42 2.60 30.17
C TYR A 113 19.31 2.68 29.12
N LEU A 114 19.50 3.46 28.06
CA LEU A 114 18.59 3.51 26.92
C LEU A 114 18.86 2.41 25.89
N GLY A 115 19.84 1.54 26.12
CA GLY A 115 20.09 0.35 25.33
C GLY A 115 20.42 0.68 23.88
N ASP A 116 21.45 1.49 23.65
CA ASP A 116 21.90 1.89 22.32
C ASP A 116 22.48 0.70 21.50
N PRO A 117 21.80 0.21 20.44
CA PRO A 117 22.33 -0.87 19.60
C PRO A 117 23.60 -0.47 18.82
N LEU A 118 23.84 0.82 18.62
CA LEU A 118 24.95 1.40 17.85
C LEU A 118 26.01 2.00 18.77
N PHE A 119 26.10 1.53 20.02
CA PHE A 119 27.03 2.02 21.02
C PHE A 119 28.47 2.09 20.48
N ARG A 120 29.10 3.26 20.62
CA ARG A 120 30.46 3.59 20.14
C ARG A 120 30.71 3.34 18.64
N ASN A 121 29.67 3.36 17.80
CA ASN A 121 29.81 3.32 16.35
C ASN A 121 29.80 4.74 15.73
N LYS A 122 30.58 4.94 14.66
CA LYS A 122 30.65 6.22 13.92
C LYS A 122 29.33 6.60 13.25
N ASP A 123 28.56 5.63 12.78
CA ASP A 123 27.30 5.87 12.06
C ASP A 123 26.08 6.03 12.98
N ARG A 124 26.31 6.09 14.31
CA ARG A 124 25.26 6.18 15.34
C ARG A 124 24.31 7.34 15.11
N ARG A 125 24.84 8.57 14.98
CA ARG A 125 24.01 9.78 14.89
C ARG A 125 23.19 9.87 13.59
N PRO A 126 23.77 9.67 12.39
CA PRO A 126 22.99 9.70 11.15
C PRO A 126 21.83 8.70 11.14
N LEU A 127 22.04 7.47 11.65
CA LEU A 127 21.00 6.46 11.75
C LEU A 127 19.88 6.87 12.71
N PHE A 128 20.20 7.38 13.90
CA PHE A 128 19.17 7.82 14.83
C PHE A 128 18.39 9.03 14.34
N ILE A 129 19.06 10.00 13.70
CA ILE A 129 18.38 11.15 13.07
C ILE A 129 17.40 10.65 12.00
N TRP A 130 17.83 9.72 11.14
CA TRP A 130 16.95 9.13 10.15
C TRP A 130 15.77 8.37 10.77
N CYS A 131 16.02 7.57 11.81
CA CYS A 131 14.98 6.89 12.57
C CYS A 131 13.97 7.87 13.20
N LEU A 132 14.43 9.02 13.72
CA LEU A 132 13.57 10.04 14.31
C LEU A 132 12.67 10.68 13.25
N ILE A 133 13.23 11.02 12.09
CA ILE A 133 12.50 11.60 10.96
C ILE A 133 11.42 10.63 10.48
N ILE A 134 11.79 9.39 10.17
CA ILE A 134 10.84 8.40 9.64
C ILE A 134 9.75 8.04 10.66
N LEU A 135 10.11 7.90 11.95
CA LEU A 135 9.14 7.61 13.00
C LEU A 135 8.12 8.75 13.14
N SER A 136 8.58 10.00 13.13
CA SER A 136 7.70 11.18 13.24
C SER A 136 6.73 11.26 12.07
N ILE A 137 7.25 11.10 10.86
CA ILE A 137 6.49 11.09 9.60
C ILE A 137 5.39 10.02 9.65
N ILE A 138 5.74 8.78 9.99
CA ILE A 138 4.79 7.67 9.98
C ILE A 138 3.73 7.80 11.10
N VAL A 139 4.11 8.28 12.29
CA VAL A 139 3.17 8.52 13.39
C VAL A 139 2.17 9.62 13.01
N ILE A 140 2.63 10.74 12.45
CA ILE A 140 1.76 11.82 11.96
C ILE A 140 0.78 11.27 10.93
N PHE A 141 1.27 10.47 10.00
CA PHE A 141 0.43 9.85 8.97
C PHE A 141 -0.63 8.91 9.53
N ARG A 142 -0.27 8.07 10.51
CA ARG A 142 -1.24 7.21 11.20
C ARG A 142 -2.35 8.05 11.83
N GLU A 143 -2.00 9.06 12.62
CA GLU A 143 -3.00 9.91 13.27
C GLU A 143 -3.86 10.67 12.26
N TRP A 144 -3.26 11.08 11.14
CA TRP A 144 -4.00 11.70 10.05
C TRP A 144 -5.01 10.76 9.40
N ILE A 145 -4.64 9.51 9.08
CA ILE A 145 -5.58 8.49 8.57
C ILE A 145 -6.72 8.26 9.56
N LEU A 146 -6.41 8.06 10.85
CA LEU A 146 -7.43 7.83 11.87
C LEU A 146 -8.41 9.01 11.98
N THR A 147 -7.89 10.23 11.84
CA THR A 147 -8.70 11.46 11.80
C THR A 147 -9.58 11.52 10.54
N LEU A 148 -9.07 11.11 9.38
CA LEU A 148 -9.86 11.01 8.15
C LEU A 148 -10.98 9.96 8.27
N GLY A 149 -10.69 8.83 8.92
CA GLY A 149 -11.68 7.81 9.23
C GLY A 149 -12.79 8.32 10.13
N TYR A 150 -12.45 9.08 11.18
CA TYR A 150 -13.44 9.70 12.06
C TYR A 150 -14.36 10.69 11.35
N LYS A 151 -13.82 11.51 10.45
CA LYS A 151 -14.60 12.51 9.70
C LYS A 151 -15.53 11.89 8.62
N GLY A 152 -15.55 10.57 8.45
CA GLY A 152 -16.30 9.89 7.38
C GLY A 152 -15.70 10.07 5.99
N ASN A 153 -14.50 10.66 5.88
CA ASN A 153 -13.86 10.89 4.57
C ASN A 153 -13.40 9.59 3.92
N LEU A 154 -13.25 8.52 4.69
CA LEU A 154 -12.85 7.19 4.21
C LEU A 154 -14.01 6.28 3.79
N GLU A 155 -15.27 6.75 3.85
CA GLU A 155 -16.45 5.98 3.38
C GLU A 155 -16.29 5.44 1.96
N ILE A 156 -15.50 6.12 1.13
CA ILE A 156 -15.22 5.71 -0.25
C ILE A 156 -14.44 4.39 -0.33
N LEU A 157 -13.66 4.05 0.72
CA LEU A 157 -13.01 2.75 0.81
C LEU A 157 -14.01 1.61 1.01
N HIS A 158 -15.29 1.91 1.31
CA HIS A 158 -16.40 0.94 1.39
C HIS A 158 -16.99 0.59 0.03
N ASP A 159 -16.76 1.36 -1.04
CA ASP A 159 -17.49 1.18 -2.30
C ASP A 159 -17.29 -0.21 -2.92
N TRP A 160 -16.14 -0.84 -2.66
CA TRP A 160 -15.83 -2.19 -3.10
C TRP A 160 -16.29 -3.29 -2.14
N ASN A 161 -16.93 -2.95 -1.02
CA ASN A 161 -17.57 -3.91 -0.10
C ASN A 161 -18.68 -4.71 -0.80
N ILE A 162 -19.26 -4.16 -1.89
CA ILE A 162 -20.19 -4.89 -2.77
C ILE A 162 -19.55 -6.18 -3.31
N CYS A 163 -18.21 -6.21 -3.47
CA CYS A 163 -17.48 -7.42 -3.85
C CYS A 163 -17.64 -8.56 -2.84
N LEU A 164 -17.91 -8.28 -1.55
CA LEU A 164 -18.19 -9.30 -0.53
C LEU A 164 -19.49 -10.06 -0.79
N ASN A 165 -20.40 -9.52 -1.59
CA ASN A 165 -21.67 -10.16 -1.94
C ASN A 165 -21.56 -11.06 -3.19
N GLY A 166 -20.36 -11.26 -3.75
CA GLY A 166 -20.17 -12.04 -4.98
C GLY A 166 -19.57 -11.24 -6.12
N PHE A 167 -18.64 -11.86 -6.85
CA PHE A 167 -18.05 -11.32 -8.08
C PHE A 167 -18.96 -11.56 -9.30
N THR A 168 -20.25 -11.27 -9.16
CA THR A 168 -21.23 -11.44 -10.24
C THR A 168 -21.42 -10.15 -11.02
N SER A 169 -21.72 -10.26 -12.31
CA SER A 169 -22.03 -9.11 -13.18
C SER A 169 -23.16 -8.24 -12.62
N ILE A 170 -24.18 -8.87 -12.03
CA ILE A 170 -25.35 -8.20 -11.44
C ILE A 170 -24.93 -7.32 -10.25
N ASN A 171 -24.15 -7.86 -9.32
CA ASN A 171 -23.75 -7.15 -8.11
C ASN A 171 -22.75 -6.02 -8.41
N LEU A 172 -21.75 -6.31 -9.25
CA LEU A 172 -20.69 -5.36 -9.57
C LEU A 172 -21.11 -4.32 -10.62
N LYS A 173 -22.19 -4.60 -11.36
CA LYS A 173 -22.66 -3.85 -12.52
C LYS A 173 -21.58 -3.76 -13.60
N MET A 174 -20.86 -4.86 -13.85
CA MET A 174 -19.78 -4.95 -14.84
C MET A 174 -19.96 -6.21 -15.69
N ASP A 175 -19.36 -6.23 -16.88
CA ASP A 175 -19.30 -7.42 -17.71
C ASP A 175 -18.50 -8.56 -17.06
N ASN A 176 -18.87 -9.81 -17.35
CA ASN A 176 -18.29 -11.00 -16.73
C ASN A 176 -16.76 -11.08 -16.89
N ILE A 177 -16.21 -10.59 -18.00
CA ILE A 177 -14.76 -10.58 -18.25
C ILE A 177 -14.06 -9.64 -17.26
N ASN A 178 -14.58 -8.42 -17.11
CA ASN A 178 -14.01 -7.46 -16.16
C ASN A 178 -14.28 -7.85 -14.69
N CYS A 179 -15.39 -8.51 -14.38
CA CYS A 179 -15.60 -9.11 -13.05
C CYS A 179 -14.50 -10.13 -12.71
N LYS A 180 -14.18 -11.04 -13.66
CA LYS A 180 -13.10 -12.02 -13.48
C LYS A 180 -11.74 -11.35 -13.29
N ARG A 181 -11.42 -10.33 -14.09
CA ARG A 181 -10.16 -9.58 -13.97
C ARG A 181 -10.05 -8.83 -12.65
N LEU A 182 -11.10 -8.12 -12.25
CA LEU A 182 -11.18 -7.43 -10.95
C LEU A 182 -10.97 -8.42 -9.81
N ARG A 183 -11.65 -9.58 -9.87
CA ARG A 183 -11.50 -10.65 -8.88
C ARG A 183 -10.03 -11.06 -8.77
N THR A 184 -9.38 -11.40 -9.88
CA THR A 184 -7.96 -11.76 -9.88
C THR A 184 -7.07 -10.66 -9.31
N THR A 185 -7.29 -9.40 -9.69
CA THR A 185 -6.51 -8.26 -9.17
C THR A 185 -6.68 -8.09 -7.67
N ILE A 186 -7.92 -8.06 -7.17
CA ILE A 186 -8.20 -7.92 -5.73
C ILE A 186 -7.53 -9.05 -4.96
N ILE A 187 -7.54 -10.27 -5.47
CA ILE A 187 -6.91 -11.37 -4.76
C ILE A 187 -5.39 -11.24 -4.75
N LEU A 188 -4.77 -10.95 -5.89
CA LEU A 188 -3.31 -10.77 -5.95
C LEU A 188 -2.84 -9.69 -4.97
N VAL A 189 -3.55 -8.56 -4.95
CA VAL A 189 -3.27 -7.45 -4.02
C VAL A 189 -3.51 -7.87 -2.56
N SER A 190 -4.54 -8.67 -2.29
CA SER A 190 -4.85 -9.16 -0.94
C SER A 190 -3.86 -10.20 -0.44
N ILE A 191 -3.38 -11.10 -1.32
CA ILE A 191 -2.33 -12.07 -1.03
C ILE A 191 -1.04 -11.33 -0.68
N PHE A 192 -0.65 -10.38 -1.53
CA PHE A 192 0.54 -9.56 -1.30
C PHE A 192 0.43 -8.84 0.04
N ALA A 193 -0.65 -8.09 0.29
CA ALA A 193 -0.85 -7.37 1.53
C ALA A 193 -0.84 -8.30 2.75
N TYR A 194 -1.54 -9.44 2.69
CA TYR A 194 -1.59 -10.41 3.78
C TYR A 194 -0.20 -10.96 4.14
N TYR A 195 0.58 -11.38 3.14
CA TYR A 195 1.93 -11.89 3.40
C TYR A 195 2.88 -10.80 3.84
N THR A 196 2.80 -9.59 3.27
CA THR A 196 3.61 -8.45 3.72
C THR A 196 3.28 -8.08 5.16
N MET A 197 2.02 -8.15 5.59
CA MET A 197 1.64 -7.87 6.99
C MET A 197 2.15 -8.91 7.99
N LEU A 198 2.30 -10.16 7.55
CA LEU A 198 2.84 -11.24 8.38
C LEU A 198 4.37 -11.27 8.40
N VAL A 199 5.00 -11.10 7.23
CA VAL A 199 6.46 -11.19 7.06
C VAL A 199 7.15 -9.87 7.40
N GLY A 200 6.48 -8.73 7.20
CA GLY A 200 7.01 -7.40 7.47
C GLY A 200 7.53 -7.20 8.90
N PRO A 201 6.75 -7.56 9.95
CA PRO A 201 7.23 -7.54 11.33
C PRO A 201 8.48 -8.39 11.57
N LEU A 202 8.57 -9.57 10.95
CA LEU A 202 9.75 -10.43 11.05
C LEU A 202 10.96 -9.76 10.40
N PHE A 203 10.78 -9.17 9.22
CA PHE A 203 11.84 -8.44 8.52
C PHE A 203 12.32 -7.22 9.33
N LEU A 204 11.41 -6.43 9.91
CA LEU A 204 11.74 -5.33 10.80
C LEU A 204 12.47 -5.79 12.06
N SER A 205 12.06 -6.93 12.63
CA SER A 205 12.77 -7.52 13.77
C SER A 205 14.22 -7.84 13.43
N MET A 206 14.49 -8.38 12.23
CA MET A 206 15.87 -8.61 11.78
C MET A 206 16.64 -7.30 11.62
N LEU A 207 16.04 -6.25 11.06
CA LEU A 207 16.67 -4.92 10.95
C LEU A 207 17.08 -4.34 12.31
N ILE A 208 16.28 -4.55 13.35
CA ILE A 208 16.54 -4.02 14.71
C ILE A 208 17.52 -4.91 15.49
N ILE A 209 17.42 -6.24 15.32
CA ILE A 209 18.26 -7.21 16.04
C ILE A 209 19.65 -7.34 15.40
N ALA A 210 19.80 -7.13 14.09
CA ALA A 210 21.09 -7.25 13.43
C ALA A 210 22.16 -6.29 14.02
N PRO A 211 21.87 -5.00 14.27
CA PRO A 211 22.77 -4.13 15.02
C PRO A 211 23.16 -4.65 16.40
N LEU A 212 22.19 -5.16 17.16
CA LEU A 212 22.42 -5.72 18.49
C LEU A 212 23.39 -6.91 18.48
N LEU A 213 23.24 -7.83 17.52
CA LEU A 213 24.07 -9.05 17.46
C LEU A 213 25.46 -8.81 16.88
N THR A 214 25.64 -7.75 16.11
CA THR A 214 26.91 -7.49 15.41
C THR A 214 27.81 -6.51 16.15
N ASN A 215 27.27 -5.77 17.13
CA ASN A 215 28.07 -4.83 17.91
C ASN A 215 28.93 -5.58 18.94
N PRO A 216 30.27 -5.53 18.87
CA PRO A 216 31.14 -6.27 19.77
C PRO A 216 31.03 -5.83 21.24
N TRP A 217 30.59 -4.59 21.50
CA TRP A 217 30.43 -4.07 22.86
C TRP A 217 29.29 -4.74 23.63
N MET A 218 28.32 -5.30 22.92
CA MET A 218 27.18 -6.02 23.53
C MET A 218 27.63 -7.25 24.30
N TYR A 219 28.68 -7.92 23.82
CA TYR A 219 29.26 -9.09 24.50
C TYR A 219 30.17 -8.71 25.67
N LYS A 220 30.66 -7.48 25.70
CA LYS A 220 31.57 -6.98 26.76
C LYS A 220 30.80 -6.34 27.93
N ILE A 221 29.63 -5.75 27.67
CA ILE A 221 28.84 -5.02 28.66
C ILE A 221 27.46 -5.68 28.77
N PRO A 222 27.26 -6.65 29.67
CA PRO A 222 25.99 -7.37 29.81
C PRO A 222 24.78 -6.46 30.07
N LYS A 223 24.99 -5.36 30.80
CA LYS A 223 23.95 -4.36 31.08
C LYS A 223 23.42 -3.70 29.80
N LEU A 224 24.32 -3.40 28.85
CA LEU A 224 23.96 -2.81 27.56
C LEU A 224 23.14 -3.82 26.75
N PHE A 225 23.59 -5.07 26.67
CA PHE A 225 22.87 -6.13 25.94
C PHE A 225 21.44 -6.33 26.47
N ILE A 226 21.28 -6.46 27.79
CA ILE A 226 19.96 -6.66 28.42
C ILE A 226 19.06 -5.44 28.15
N SER A 227 19.58 -4.23 28.35
CA SER A 227 18.84 -3.00 28.10
C SER A 227 18.41 -2.87 26.64
N SER A 228 19.34 -3.04 25.70
CA SER A 228 19.07 -2.99 24.26
C SER A 228 18.07 -4.05 23.83
N PHE A 229 18.14 -5.26 24.39
CA PHE A 229 17.17 -6.32 24.10
C PHE A 229 15.76 -5.95 24.56
N ILE A 230 15.58 -5.49 25.80
CA ILE A 230 14.29 -5.05 26.32
C ILE A 230 13.70 -3.94 25.46
N TRP A 231 14.52 -2.94 25.15
CA TRP A 231 14.10 -1.82 24.30
C TRP A 231 13.79 -2.24 22.86
N SER A 232 14.49 -3.24 22.32
CA SER A 232 14.23 -3.75 20.96
C SER A 232 12.80 -4.27 20.81
N CYS A 233 12.24 -4.91 21.84
CA CYS A 233 10.85 -5.38 21.82
C CYS A 233 9.86 -4.23 21.63
N SER A 234 10.06 -3.11 22.34
CA SER A 234 9.22 -1.91 22.22
C SER A 234 9.31 -1.28 20.83
N VAL A 235 10.51 -1.19 20.26
CA VAL A 235 10.73 -0.64 18.92
C VAL A 235 10.13 -1.55 17.86
N ILE A 236 10.35 -2.87 17.95
CA ILE A 236 9.79 -3.86 17.02
C ILE A 236 8.27 -3.79 17.04
N PHE A 237 7.65 -3.72 18.22
CA PHE A 237 6.20 -3.57 18.34
C PHE A 237 5.70 -2.30 17.64
N SER A 238 6.30 -1.14 17.96
CA SER A 238 5.89 0.15 17.40
C SER A 238 6.05 0.17 15.87
N CYS A 239 7.22 -0.20 15.36
CA CYS A 239 7.49 -0.25 13.92
C CYS A 239 6.59 -1.25 13.20
N SER A 240 6.29 -2.40 13.80
CA SER A 240 5.40 -3.41 13.20
C SER A 240 3.97 -2.89 13.06
N VAL A 241 3.43 -2.25 14.09
CA VAL A 241 2.09 -1.66 14.03
C VAL A 241 2.04 -0.56 12.98
N LEU A 242 3.03 0.33 12.96
CA LEU A 242 3.10 1.43 12.00
C LEU A 242 3.24 0.96 10.55
N LEU A 243 4.12 -0.02 10.28
CA LEU A 243 4.28 -0.63 8.96
C LEU A 243 2.97 -1.28 8.49
N ASN A 244 2.32 -2.05 9.35
CA ASN A 244 1.04 -2.69 9.03
C ASN A 244 -0.07 -1.66 8.79
N GLY A 245 -0.05 -0.53 9.50
CA GLY A 245 -0.84 0.66 9.21
C GLY A 245 -0.73 1.09 7.76
N ILE A 246 0.49 1.31 7.30
CA ILE A 246 0.78 1.77 5.94
C ILE A 246 0.34 0.72 4.91
N VAL A 247 0.74 -0.55 5.08
CA VAL A 247 0.45 -1.63 4.14
C VAL A 247 -1.04 -1.88 4.03
N GLY A 248 -1.76 -1.87 5.16
CA GLY A 248 -3.20 -2.09 5.18
C GLY A 248 -3.99 -0.96 4.55
N PHE A 249 -3.57 0.28 4.76
CA PHE A 249 -4.23 1.39 4.12
C PHE A 249 -3.96 1.38 2.60
N SER A 250 -2.73 1.07 2.17
CA SER A 250 -2.41 0.86 0.76
C SER A 250 -3.26 -0.23 0.12
N TRP A 251 -3.52 -1.34 0.83
CA TRP A 251 -4.41 -2.40 0.36
C TRP A 251 -5.83 -1.88 0.06
N TYR A 252 -6.44 -1.15 0.99
CA TYR A 252 -7.76 -0.54 0.77
C TYR A 252 -7.75 0.42 -0.43
N LEU A 253 -6.73 1.27 -0.53
CA LEU A 253 -6.59 2.25 -1.61
C LEU A 253 -6.48 1.56 -2.97
N VAL A 254 -5.60 0.56 -3.11
CA VAL A 254 -5.41 -0.16 -4.37
C VAL A 254 -6.68 -0.95 -4.77
N CYS A 255 -7.35 -1.59 -3.82
CA CYS A 255 -8.61 -2.30 -4.09
C CYS A 255 -9.73 -1.35 -4.54
N SER A 256 -9.90 -0.21 -3.86
CA SER A 256 -10.90 0.81 -4.22
C SER A 256 -10.63 1.39 -5.62
N LEU A 257 -9.38 1.79 -5.91
CA LEU A 257 -9.05 2.33 -7.23
C LEU A 257 -9.15 1.28 -8.35
N SER A 258 -8.77 0.03 -8.08
CA SER A 258 -8.92 -1.08 -9.04
C SER A 258 -10.39 -1.29 -9.40
N PHE A 259 -11.28 -1.24 -8.40
CA PHE A 259 -12.72 -1.34 -8.61
C PHE A 259 -13.25 -0.29 -9.59
N HIS A 260 -12.85 0.98 -9.43
CA HIS A 260 -13.23 2.04 -10.37
C HIS A 260 -12.62 1.84 -11.78
N LEU A 261 -11.36 1.40 -11.87
CA LEU A 261 -10.68 1.14 -13.15
C LEU A 261 -11.37 0.04 -13.97
N PHE A 262 -11.78 -1.06 -13.33
CA PHE A 262 -12.50 -2.13 -14.04
C PHE A 262 -13.92 -1.72 -14.42
N ARG A 263 -14.58 -0.87 -13.62
CA ARG A 263 -15.87 -0.23 -13.96
C ARG A 263 -15.76 0.65 -15.21
N LEU A 264 -14.67 1.38 -15.35
CA LEU A 264 -14.37 2.17 -16.56
C LEU A 264 -14.10 1.26 -17.77
N THR A 265 -13.31 0.20 -17.57
CA THR A 265 -13.03 -0.77 -18.64
C THR A 265 -14.30 -1.46 -19.15
N SER A 266 -15.28 -1.67 -18.26
CA SER A 266 -16.59 -2.19 -18.60
C SER A 266 -17.45 -1.24 -19.45
N LEU A 267 -17.35 0.07 -19.22
CA LEU A 267 -17.99 1.06 -20.10
C LEU A 267 -17.38 1.03 -21.50
N LEU A 268 -16.07 0.85 -21.59
CA LEU A 268 -15.35 0.78 -22.86
C LEU A 268 -15.75 -0.48 -23.65
N SER A 269 -15.92 -1.63 -22.98
CA SER A 269 -16.42 -2.84 -23.65
C SER A 269 -17.86 -2.66 -24.16
N MET A 270 -18.72 -2.00 -23.37
CA MET A 270 -20.09 -1.65 -23.81
C MET A 270 -20.08 -0.70 -25.02
N ALA A 271 -19.28 0.36 -25.00
CA ALA A 271 -19.14 1.29 -26.12
C ALA A 271 -18.57 0.61 -27.39
N ASN A 272 -17.70 -0.39 -27.23
CA ASN A 272 -17.19 -1.19 -28.35
C ASN A 272 -18.26 -2.10 -28.96
N LEU A 273 -19.10 -2.73 -28.14
CA LEU A 273 -20.20 -3.56 -28.63
C LEU A 273 -21.21 -2.72 -29.43
N LEU A 274 -21.59 -1.56 -28.91
CA LEU A 274 -22.48 -0.62 -29.59
C LEU A 274 -21.90 -0.09 -30.91
N ASN A 275 -20.59 0.12 -30.97
CA ASN A 275 -19.92 0.54 -32.21
C ASN A 275 -19.87 -0.55 -33.29
N ARG A 276 -20.06 -1.81 -32.91
CA ARG A 276 -20.06 -2.97 -33.79
C ARG A 276 -21.47 -3.42 -34.18
N SER A 277 -22.50 -3.08 -33.40
CA SER A 277 -23.88 -3.42 -33.74
C SER A 277 -24.38 -2.52 -34.88
N THR A 278 -24.28 -3.01 -36.11
CA THR A 278 -24.94 -2.42 -37.28
C THR A 278 -26.41 -2.82 -37.29
N GLY A 279 -27.32 -1.85 -37.10
CA GLY A 279 -28.73 -2.01 -37.46
C GLY A 279 -29.73 -2.38 -36.34
N THR A 280 -29.45 -2.14 -35.06
CA THR A 280 -30.45 -2.36 -34.01
C THR A 280 -31.43 -1.19 -33.90
N ILE A 281 -32.73 -1.49 -33.83
CA ILE A 281 -33.83 -0.50 -33.73
C ILE A 281 -33.76 0.34 -32.43
N ASN A 282 -32.96 -0.07 -31.44
CA ASN A 282 -32.88 0.53 -30.11
C ASN A 282 -31.53 1.19 -29.75
N VAL A 283 -30.67 1.51 -30.73
CA VAL A 283 -29.34 2.11 -30.47
C VAL A 283 -29.42 3.36 -29.58
N ASP A 284 -30.39 4.25 -29.81
CA ASP A 284 -30.52 5.50 -29.02
C ASP A 284 -30.78 5.22 -27.53
N ARG A 285 -31.60 4.22 -27.21
CA ARG A 285 -31.88 3.80 -25.82
C ARG A 285 -30.64 3.22 -25.14
N GLU A 286 -29.89 2.38 -25.85
CA GLU A 286 -28.68 1.75 -25.31
C GLU A 286 -27.55 2.75 -25.11
N VAL A 287 -27.39 3.71 -26.03
CA VAL A 287 -26.45 4.81 -25.92
C VAL A 287 -26.83 5.74 -24.76
N LYS A 288 -28.13 6.04 -24.57
CA LYS A 288 -28.60 6.81 -23.41
C LYS A 288 -28.26 6.11 -22.08
N LEU A 289 -28.43 4.79 -22.02
CA LEU A 289 -28.07 3.99 -20.85
C LEU A 289 -26.54 4.00 -20.60
N LEU A 290 -25.73 3.88 -21.65
CA LEU A 290 -24.28 4.03 -21.56
C LEU A 290 -23.89 5.39 -20.98
N CYS A 291 -24.49 6.49 -21.47
CA CYS A 291 -24.19 7.84 -21.01
C CYS A 291 -24.53 8.03 -19.53
N LEU A 292 -25.68 7.50 -19.09
CA LEU A 292 -26.11 7.56 -17.69
C LEU A 292 -25.14 6.78 -16.79
N LEU A 293 -24.78 5.55 -17.17
CA LEU A 293 -23.84 4.72 -16.42
C LEU A 293 -22.44 5.36 -16.38
N ALA A 294 -21.98 5.92 -17.50
CA ALA A 294 -20.66 6.54 -17.59
C ALA A 294 -20.57 7.78 -16.70
N THR A 295 -21.57 8.66 -16.75
CA THR A 295 -21.63 9.86 -15.90
C THR A 295 -21.63 9.49 -14.42
N GLY A 296 -22.48 8.54 -14.01
CA GLY A 296 -22.54 8.10 -12.61
C GLY A 296 -21.22 7.51 -12.11
N ARG A 297 -20.54 6.71 -12.94
CA ARG A 297 -19.24 6.10 -12.59
C ARG A 297 -18.11 7.12 -12.54
N LEU A 298 -18.06 8.06 -13.47
CA LEU A 298 -17.04 9.12 -13.49
C LEU A 298 -17.22 10.06 -12.29
N ASN A 299 -18.45 10.44 -11.95
CA ASN A 299 -18.71 11.27 -10.77
C ASN A 299 -18.26 10.59 -9.46
N SER A 300 -18.57 9.30 -9.31
CA SER A 300 -18.12 8.51 -8.16
C SER A 300 -16.59 8.44 -8.10
N PHE A 301 -15.93 8.18 -9.23
CA PHE A 301 -14.47 8.14 -9.30
C PHE A 301 -13.82 9.50 -9.00
N GLU A 302 -14.33 10.59 -9.56
CA GLU A 302 -13.82 11.93 -9.31
C GLU A 302 -13.91 12.30 -7.82
N LEU A 303 -15.03 11.96 -7.17
CA LEU A 303 -15.19 12.11 -5.73
C LEU A 303 -14.13 11.31 -4.96
N THR A 304 -13.89 10.06 -5.36
CA THR A 304 -12.85 9.18 -4.77
C THR A 304 -11.47 9.79 -4.88
N VAL A 305 -11.07 10.20 -6.08
CA VAL A 305 -9.77 10.81 -6.32
C VAL A 305 -9.63 12.12 -5.56
N LYS A 306 -10.66 12.97 -5.53
CA LYS A 306 -10.61 14.26 -4.82
C LYS A 306 -10.37 14.06 -3.32
N LYS A 307 -10.99 13.07 -2.68
CA LYS A 307 -10.74 12.78 -1.26
C LYS A 307 -9.37 12.14 -1.01
N LEU A 308 -8.88 11.33 -1.95
CA LEU A 308 -7.62 10.59 -1.79
C LEU A 308 -6.38 11.35 -2.30
N ARG A 309 -6.52 12.42 -3.08
CA ARG A 309 -5.38 13.08 -3.79
C ARG A 309 -4.20 13.41 -2.89
N TYR A 310 -4.45 13.95 -1.69
CA TYR A 310 -3.38 14.31 -0.75
C TYR A 310 -2.82 13.10 0.00
N VAL A 311 -3.63 12.07 0.19
CA VAL A 311 -3.13 10.79 0.74
C VAL A 311 -2.20 10.14 -0.27
N SER A 312 -2.57 10.16 -1.54
CA SER A 312 -1.74 9.68 -2.65
C SER A 312 -0.46 10.50 -2.81
N LEU A 313 -0.55 11.84 -2.66
CA LEU A 313 0.62 12.73 -2.61
C LEU A 313 1.59 12.29 -1.52
N TYR A 314 1.08 12.13 -0.30
CA TYR A 314 1.88 11.68 0.83
C TYR A 314 2.56 10.34 0.53
N TYR A 315 1.82 9.36 0.01
CA TYR A 315 2.37 8.06 -0.33
C TYR A 315 3.50 8.14 -1.35
N VAL A 316 3.30 8.88 -2.44
CA VAL A 316 4.30 8.96 -3.50
C VAL A 316 5.54 9.68 -2.99
N PHE A 317 5.41 10.86 -2.39
CA PHE A 317 6.57 11.66 -1.99
C PHE A 317 7.34 11.06 -0.81
N VAL A 318 6.64 10.71 0.27
CA VAL A 318 7.30 10.26 1.50
C VAL A 318 7.97 8.90 1.31
N PHE A 319 7.28 7.94 0.68
CA PHE A 319 7.86 6.62 0.51
C PHE A 319 8.90 6.57 -0.60
N ALA A 320 8.77 7.37 -1.68
CA ALA A 320 9.84 7.47 -2.68
C ALA A 320 11.10 8.07 -2.06
N PHE A 321 10.99 9.22 -1.38
CA PHE A 321 12.11 9.85 -0.68
C PHE A 321 12.74 8.92 0.36
N SER A 322 11.92 8.20 1.14
CA SER A 322 12.42 7.23 2.12
C SER A 322 13.15 6.07 1.45
N ALA A 323 12.67 5.61 0.29
CA ALA A 323 13.29 4.53 -0.46
C ALA A 323 14.63 4.94 -1.05
N ASP A 324 14.73 6.15 -1.60
CA ASP A 324 15.99 6.72 -2.06
C ASP A 324 16.99 6.86 -0.92
N ALA A 325 16.55 7.36 0.24
CA ALA A 325 17.38 7.42 1.44
C ALA A 325 17.86 6.02 1.88
N TYR A 326 16.99 4.99 1.83
CA TYR A 326 17.39 3.61 2.15
C TYR A 326 18.39 3.03 1.15
N ILE A 327 18.22 3.29 -0.16
CA ILE A 327 19.17 2.86 -1.19
C ILE A 327 20.50 3.61 -1.04
N PHE A 328 20.47 4.90 -0.73
CA PHE A 328 21.67 5.69 -0.49
C PHE A 328 22.43 5.17 0.75
N LEU A 329 21.76 5.04 1.89
CA LEU A 329 22.39 4.56 3.14
C LEU A 329 22.86 3.10 3.02
N GLY A 330 22.08 2.24 2.39
CA GLY A 330 22.38 0.81 2.27
C GLY A 330 23.33 0.46 1.12
N GLY A 331 23.05 0.97 -0.08
CA GLY A 331 23.79 0.62 -1.29
C GLY A 331 25.10 1.39 -1.47
N ILE A 332 25.08 2.70 -1.18
CA ILE A 332 26.16 3.63 -1.55
C ILE A 332 27.07 3.94 -0.35
N VAL A 333 26.48 4.39 0.76
CA VAL A 333 27.22 4.71 1.99
C VAL A 333 27.65 3.43 2.71
N ARG A 334 26.87 2.35 2.60
CA ARG A 334 27.11 1.06 3.28
C ARG A 334 27.18 1.23 4.79
N VAL A 335 26.13 1.79 5.38
CA VAL A 335 26.11 2.16 6.79
C VAL A 335 26.24 0.96 7.73
N TYR A 336 27.05 1.13 8.78
CA TYR A 336 27.29 0.22 9.91
C TYR A 336 27.90 -1.15 9.55
N ASN A 337 27.14 -2.03 8.89
CA ASN A 337 27.62 -3.34 8.48
C ASN A 337 26.92 -3.81 7.19
N ASP A 338 27.53 -4.78 6.51
CA ASP A 338 27.02 -5.27 5.23
C ASP A 338 25.61 -5.87 5.34
N ILE A 339 25.27 -6.48 6.46
CA ILE A 339 23.95 -7.09 6.68
C ILE A 339 22.86 -6.01 6.71
N LEU A 340 23.01 -5.00 7.57
CA LEU A 340 22.08 -3.89 7.70
C LEU A 340 22.01 -3.09 6.40
N ALA A 341 23.17 -2.80 5.81
CA ALA A 341 23.28 -2.08 4.56
C ALA A 341 22.52 -2.80 3.42
N ASN A 342 22.71 -4.11 3.26
CA ASN A 342 22.00 -4.91 2.27
C ASN A 342 20.48 -4.95 2.54
N LEU A 343 20.06 -5.10 3.80
CA LEU A 343 18.64 -5.10 4.17
C LEU A 343 17.96 -3.77 3.86
N LEU A 344 18.62 -2.64 4.14
CA LEU A 344 18.14 -1.29 3.81
C LEU A 344 18.02 -1.10 2.29
N ALA A 345 19.05 -1.50 1.53
CA ALA A 345 19.02 -1.39 0.07
C ALA A 345 17.89 -2.23 -0.55
N ILE A 346 17.69 -3.47 -0.07
CA ILE A 346 16.59 -4.34 -0.51
C ILE A 346 15.24 -3.68 -0.19
N LEU A 347 15.08 -3.13 1.01
CA LEU A 347 13.84 -2.45 1.42
C LEU A 347 13.53 -1.26 0.51
N GLY A 348 14.50 -0.40 0.23
CA GLY A 348 14.32 0.74 -0.67
C GLY A 348 13.94 0.31 -2.09
N MET A 349 14.62 -0.70 -2.64
CA MET A 349 14.28 -1.23 -3.97
C MET A 349 12.86 -1.80 -4.05
N ILE A 350 12.40 -2.51 -3.01
CA ILE A 350 11.03 -3.03 -2.94
C ILE A 350 10.01 -1.89 -2.90
N ILE A 351 10.26 -0.83 -2.11
CA ILE A 351 9.37 0.32 -2.01
C ILE A 351 9.27 1.05 -3.36
N LEU A 352 10.40 1.38 -4.00
CA LEU A 352 10.39 2.04 -5.32
C LEU A 352 9.68 1.19 -6.38
N SER A 353 9.93 -0.12 -6.40
CA SER A 353 9.28 -1.04 -7.33
C SER A 353 7.76 -1.06 -7.12
N GLY A 354 7.30 -1.01 -5.86
CA GLY A 354 5.88 -0.93 -5.52
C GLY A 354 5.21 0.36 -6.03
N ILE A 355 5.85 1.52 -5.80
CA ILE A 355 5.34 2.82 -6.29
C ILE A 355 5.35 2.86 -7.82
N GLY A 356 6.41 2.38 -8.45
CA GLY A 356 6.53 2.28 -9.89
C GLY A 356 5.46 1.37 -10.51
N GLY A 357 5.24 0.19 -9.94
CA GLY A 357 4.18 -0.72 -10.36
C GLY A 357 2.78 -0.11 -10.23
N PHE A 358 2.53 0.60 -9.13
CA PHE A 358 1.30 1.36 -8.93
C PHE A 358 1.12 2.44 -10.03
N ALA A 359 2.17 3.20 -10.33
CA ALA A 359 2.16 4.21 -11.38
C ALA A 359 1.87 3.63 -12.77
N ILE A 360 2.44 2.47 -13.12
CA ILE A 360 2.16 1.81 -14.40
C ILE A 360 0.69 1.36 -14.45
N ALA A 361 0.21 0.70 -13.39
CA ALA A 361 -1.14 0.16 -13.34
C ALA A 361 -2.20 1.26 -13.50
N PHE A 362 -2.08 2.34 -12.72
CA PHE A 362 -3.05 3.43 -12.74
C PHE A 362 -2.80 4.47 -13.84
N GLY A 363 -1.59 4.53 -14.41
CA GLY A 363 -1.30 5.37 -15.58
C GLY A 363 -2.06 4.91 -16.82
N SER A 364 -2.50 3.64 -16.83
CA SER A 364 -3.39 3.12 -17.87
C SER A 364 -4.80 3.74 -17.82
N PHE A 365 -5.22 4.31 -16.69
CA PHE A 365 -6.58 4.84 -16.50
C PHE A 365 -6.91 5.98 -17.45
N ILE A 366 -6.01 6.97 -17.59
CA ILE A 366 -6.19 8.10 -18.52
C ILE A 366 -6.29 7.60 -19.96
N SER A 367 -5.42 6.66 -20.34
CA SER A 367 -5.49 6.05 -21.66
C SER A 367 -6.81 5.29 -21.89
N LYS A 368 -7.47 4.77 -20.85
CA LYS A 368 -8.82 4.19 -20.98
C LYS A 368 -9.89 5.27 -21.15
N LEU A 369 -9.76 6.43 -20.51
CA LEU A 369 -10.66 7.58 -20.71
C LEU A 369 -10.55 8.16 -22.13
N GLU A 370 -9.33 8.33 -22.64
CA GLU A 370 -9.09 8.76 -24.03
C GLU A 370 -9.74 7.80 -25.03
N ASN A 371 -9.54 6.49 -24.83
CA ASN A 371 -10.17 5.48 -25.67
C ASN A 371 -11.70 5.51 -25.57
N LEU A 372 -12.26 5.74 -24.38
CA LEU A 372 -13.70 5.90 -24.22
C LEU A 372 -14.20 7.10 -25.04
N THR A 373 -13.49 8.24 -25.00
CA THR A 373 -13.80 9.44 -25.78
C THR A 373 -13.80 9.16 -27.28
N ILE A 374 -12.79 8.45 -27.79
CA ILE A 374 -12.73 8.03 -29.20
C ILE A 374 -13.92 7.14 -29.56
N LYS A 375 -14.30 6.20 -28.69
CA LYS A 375 -15.44 5.29 -28.94
C LYS A 375 -16.78 5.99 -28.88
N LEU A 376 -16.95 6.96 -28.00
CA LEU A 376 -18.13 7.81 -27.94
C LEU A 376 -18.26 8.68 -29.20
N HIS A 377 -17.14 9.25 -29.67
CA HIS A 377 -17.11 9.99 -30.93
C HIS A 377 -17.54 9.11 -32.12
N GLN A 378 -16.99 7.89 -32.22
CA GLN A 378 -17.39 6.92 -33.24
C GLN A 378 -18.88 6.58 -33.20
N LEU A 379 -19.46 6.44 -31.99
CA LEU A 379 -20.90 6.21 -31.82
C LEU A 379 -21.73 7.40 -32.31
N SER A 380 -21.30 8.62 -32.01
CA SER A 380 -21.99 9.84 -32.43
C SER A 380 -21.98 10.02 -33.93
N CYS A 381 -20.87 9.69 -34.61
CA CYS A 381 -20.74 9.87 -36.05
C CYS A 381 -21.44 8.77 -36.87
N LYS A 382 -21.49 7.53 -36.35
CA LYS A 382 -22.05 6.38 -37.08
C LYS A 382 -23.57 6.29 -37.01
N ASN A 383 -24.16 6.73 -35.91
CA ASN A 383 -25.57 6.48 -35.62
C ASN A 383 -26.41 7.77 -35.78
N LYS A 384 -27.63 7.65 -36.30
CA LYS A 384 -28.63 8.72 -36.30
C LYS A 384 -29.25 8.81 -34.90
N LEU A 385 -28.54 9.47 -33.99
CA LEU A 385 -28.97 9.66 -32.60
C LEU A 385 -29.96 10.82 -32.49
N SER A 386 -30.81 10.78 -31.46
CA SER A 386 -31.63 11.94 -31.13
C SER A 386 -30.74 13.10 -30.65
N LEU A 387 -31.19 14.35 -30.85
CA LEU A 387 -30.43 15.54 -30.46
C LEU A 387 -30.02 15.49 -28.98
N GLY A 388 -30.94 15.07 -28.10
CA GLY A 388 -30.67 14.94 -26.66
C GLY A 388 -29.60 13.89 -26.32
N THR A 389 -29.58 12.75 -27.02
CA THR A 389 -28.56 11.72 -26.82
C THR A 389 -27.20 12.18 -27.36
N ALA A 390 -27.18 12.84 -28.53
CA ALA A 390 -25.97 13.41 -29.12
C ALA A 390 -25.33 14.48 -28.22
N THR A 391 -26.15 15.40 -27.66
CA THR A 391 -25.65 16.41 -26.70
C THR A 391 -25.09 15.77 -25.43
N LYS A 392 -25.69 14.67 -24.96
CA LYS A 392 -25.19 13.95 -23.78
C LYS A 392 -23.89 13.20 -24.04
N ILE A 393 -23.69 12.69 -25.25
CA ILE A 393 -22.40 12.12 -25.66
C ILE A 393 -21.32 13.19 -25.70
N LEU A 394 -21.63 14.37 -26.25
CA LEU A 394 -20.71 15.51 -26.28
C LEU A 394 -20.32 15.95 -24.86
N GLU A 395 -21.28 16.10 -23.95
CA GLU A 395 -21.01 16.39 -22.53
C GLU A 395 -20.11 15.32 -21.90
N LEU A 396 -20.37 14.04 -22.17
CA LEU A 396 -19.58 12.94 -21.64
C LEU A 396 -18.16 12.91 -22.22
N MET A 397 -18.00 13.20 -23.51
CA MET A 397 -16.70 13.30 -24.18
C MET A 397 -15.89 14.46 -23.60
N ASP A 398 -16.49 15.63 -23.45
CA ASP A 398 -15.85 16.79 -22.83
C ASP A 398 -15.42 16.47 -21.40
N ARG A 399 -16.30 15.82 -20.63
CA ARG A 399 -15.96 15.36 -19.28
C ARG A 399 -14.79 14.38 -19.32
N ALA A 400 -14.85 13.32 -20.13
CA ALA A 400 -13.83 12.28 -20.19
C ALA A 400 -12.45 12.79 -20.66
N ALA A 401 -12.42 13.79 -21.54
CA ALA A 401 -11.21 14.47 -22.00
C ALA A 401 -10.71 15.58 -21.04
N GLY A 402 -11.57 16.04 -20.12
CA GLY A 402 -11.24 17.12 -19.21
C GLY A 402 -10.10 16.79 -18.23
N PRO A 403 -9.33 17.81 -17.77
CA PRO A 403 -8.16 17.65 -16.89
C PRO A 403 -8.51 17.20 -15.47
N TYR A 404 -9.79 17.01 -15.20
CA TYR A 404 -10.32 16.56 -13.91
C TYR A 404 -10.35 15.05 -13.78
N ASN A 405 -10.31 14.33 -14.91
CA ASN A 405 -10.48 12.89 -14.95
C ASN A 405 -9.14 12.17 -15.07
N GLY A 406 -8.75 11.53 -13.96
CA GLY A 406 -7.50 10.80 -13.83
C GLY A 406 -7.15 10.64 -12.36
N PHE A 407 -6.23 9.74 -12.04
CA PHE A 407 -5.76 9.63 -10.67
C PHE A 407 -4.79 10.79 -10.36
N LYS A 408 -5.17 11.68 -9.44
CA LYS A 408 -4.38 12.86 -9.09
C LYS A 408 -3.51 12.61 -7.86
N ILE A 409 -2.25 13.04 -7.96
CA ILE A 409 -1.29 13.07 -6.86
C ILE A 409 -1.23 14.53 -6.38
N GLY A 410 -1.98 14.81 -5.31
CA GLY A 410 -2.21 16.17 -4.82
C GLY A 410 -2.82 17.07 -5.88
N ASP A 411 -2.37 18.32 -5.92
CA ASP A 411 -2.73 19.29 -6.97
C ASP A 411 -1.61 19.44 -8.03
N PHE A 412 -0.54 18.65 -7.92
CA PHE A 412 0.67 18.81 -8.72
C PHE A 412 0.62 18.04 -10.03
N VAL A 413 0.25 16.76 -9.97
CA VAL A 413 0.43 15.84 -11.11
C VAL A 413 -0.75 14.90 -11.26
N THR A 414 -1.20 14.71 -12.49
CA THR A 414 -2.11 13.62 -12.86
C THR A 414 -1.27 12.43 -13.32
N LEU A 415 -1.60 11.24 -12.81
CA LEU A 415 -0.82 10.03 -13.03
C LEU A 415 -1.07 9.50 -14.46
N GLU A 416 -0.19 9.92 -15.37
CA GLU A 416 -0.15 9.50 -16.77
C GLU A 416 0.90 8.41 -17.01
N LYS A 417 0.91 7.79 -18.20
CA LYS A 417 1.96 6.83 -18.59
C LYS A 417 3.37 7.42 -18.51
N ARG A 418 3.52 8.72 -18.82
CA ARG A 418 4.80 9.45 -18.76
C ARG A 418 5.28 9.65 -17.33
N PHE A 419 4.37 9.63 -16.34
CA PHE A 419 4.72 9.81 -14.94
C PHE A 419 5.71 8.76 -14.46
N PHE A 420 5.61 7.51 -14.91
CA PHE A 420 6.56 6.45 -14.52
C PHE A 420 7.99 6.74 -14.98
N ILE A 421 8.16 7.27 -16.20
CA ILE A 421 9.48 7.63 -16.73
C ILE A 421 10.05 8.80 -15.93
N LEU A 422 9.25 9.85 -15.72
CA LEU A 422 9.65 11.00 -14.89
C LEU A 422 10.00 10.55 -13.47
N PHE A 423 9.18 9.69 -12.87
CA PHE A 423 9.43 9.13 -11.54
C PHE A 423 10.78 8.44 -11.47
N ILE A 424 11.12 7.55 -12.42
CA ILE A 424 12.44 6.90 -12.43
C ILE A 424 13.56 7.94 -12.52
N VAL A 425 13.45 8.89 -13.46
CA VAL A 425 14.48 9.90 -13.69
C VAL A 425 14.69 10.76 -12.43
N GLU A 426 13.63 11.14 -11.73
CA GLU A 426 13.76 11.97 -10.52
C GLU A 426 14.31 11.21 -9.33
N ASN A 427 13.97 9.93 -9.14
CA ASN A 427 14.57 9.13 -8.06
C ASN A 427 16.08 8.88 -8.36
N ILE A 428 16.46 8.63 -9.62
CA ILE A 428 17.87 8.52 -10.01
C ILE A 428 18.62 9.85 -9.78
N SER A 429 18.02 10.97 -10.18
CA SER A 429 18.61 12.30 -10.00
C SER A 429 18.77 12.65 -8.52
N LEU A 430 17.79 12.31 -7.68
CA LEU A 430 17.83 12.51 -6.24
C LEU A 430 18.88 11.61 -5.56
N LEU A 431 18.99 10.35 -5.97
CA LEU A 431 20.06 9.46 -5.53
C LEU A 431 21.45 9.98 -5.92
N MET A 432 21.60 10.52 -7.13
CA MET A 432 22.84 11.16 -7.57
C MET A 432 23.15 12.40 -6.72
N LEU A 433 22.14 13.23 -6.42
CA LEU A 433 22.28 14.41 -5.56
C LEU A 433 22.75 14.03 -4.15
N PHE A 434 22.19 12.98 -3.55
CA PHE A 434 22.65 12.45 -2.26
C PHE A 434 24.09 11.94 -2.35
N THR A 435 24.40 11.21 -3.40
CA THR A 435 25.74 10.64 -3.61
C THR A 435 26.81 11.71 -3.71
N VAL A 436 26.56 12.78 -4.47
CA VAL A 436 27.54 13.84 -4.71
C VAL A 436 27.66 14.78 -3.51
N ASN A 437 26.55 15.20 -2.91
CA ASN A 437 26.56 16.24 -1.88
C ASN A 437 26.67 15.71 -0.45
N ILE A 438 26.02 14.59 -0.15
CA ILE A 438 25.94 14.03 1.20
C ILE A 438 26.96 12.90 1.38
N GLY A 439 27.22 12.11 0.35
CA GLY A 439 28.18 11.00 0.37
C GLY A 439 29.55 11.37 0.96
N PRO A 440 30.20 12.46 0.50
CA PRO A 440 31.49 12.90 1.02
C PRO A 440 31.47 13.39 2.48
N LEU A 441 30.31 13.76 3.02
CA LEU A 441 30.17 14.25 4.40
C LEU A 441 30.00 13.12 5.43
N ILE A 442 29.61 11.92 4.96
CA ILE A 442 29.36 10.75 5.82
C ILE A 442 30.52 9.75 5.77
N LYS A 443 31.24 9.66 4.65
CA LYS A 443 32.45 8.83 4.50
C LYS A 443 33.65 9.48 5.17
#